data_AF-A0A0Q9XWR6-F1
#
_entry.id   AF-A0A0Q9XWR6-F1
#
_cell.length_a   1.000
_cell.length_b   1.000
_cell.length_c   1.000
_cell.angle_alpha   90.00
_cell.angle_beta   90.00
_cell.angle_gamma   90.00
#
_symmetry.space_group_name_H-M   'P 1'
#
loop_
_entity.id
_entity.type
_entity.pdbx_description
1 polymer ?
#
loop_
_entity_poly.entity_id
_entity_poly.type
_entity_poly.pdbx_seq_one_letter_code
_entity_poly.pdbx_strand_id
1 'polypeptide(L)'
;MDTNNQAVKYMMPKMVLRREGNDLTSHFVTAMEPYADGANPRIENIEKLAPDQASEGAIAVKVTYGDITDIIVSLPDSNQEFIVDDITLKGKMGMIRLKDGEVQDMYLVGGTSLKKGNVAITDEGPVNGTIMGVKRQAAGDSKNAFITEASVPDDALGNTIVITHPNGKTHGYRIKSVDIEDGNTVIEIDHMDPGFSMDEDGESKMEFFPFTKWIGATTFRIENLKQLND
;
A
#
# COMPACT_ATOMS: atom_id res chain seq x y z
N MET A 1 19.14 22.38 16.44
CA MET A 1 20.33 21.66 15.93
C MET A 1 20.46 20.39 16.72
N ASP A 2 20.23 19.24 16.08
CA ASP A 2 20.60 17.95 16.63
C ASP A 2 22.10 17.77 16.41
N THR A 3 22.90 18.02 17.45
CA THR A 3 24.35 17.86 17.37
C THR A 3 24.71 16.50 17.95
N ASN A 4 25.29 15.65 17.12
CA ASN A 4 25.71 14.27 17.42
C ASN A 4 26.71 14.14 18.60
N ASN A 5 27.19 15.26 19.17
CA ASN A 5 28.06 15.31 20.34
C ASN A 5 27.37 14.94 21.66
N GLN A 6 26.03 14.82 21.68
CA GLN A 6 25.29 14.37 22.86
C GLN A 6 24.75 12.94 22.75
N ALA A 7 24.98 12.23 21.64
CA ALA A 7 24.48 10.87 21.44
C ALA A 7 24.92 9.89 22.54
N VAL A 8 26.11 10.08 23.11
CA VAL A 8 26.65 9.28 24.23
C VAL A 8 25.87 9.41 25.54
N LYS A 9 24.99 10.41 25.67
CA LYS A 9 24.14 10.60 26.86
C LYS A 9 22.86 9.77 26.83
N TYR A 10 22.52 9.18 25.69
CA TYR A 10 21.27 8.47 25.48
C TYR A 10 21.57 7.03 25.06
N MET A 11 21.26 6.08 25.94
CA MET A 11 21.34 4.66 25.63
C MET A 11 19.95 4.17 25.19
N MET A 12 19.86 3.63 23.98
CA MET A 12 18.64 3.01 23.45
C MET A 12 18.92 1.52 23.27
N PRO A 13 18.14 0.62 23.90
CA PRO A 13 18.24 -0.81 23.61
C PRO A 13 17.88 -1.06 22.14
N LYS A 14 18.65 -1.92 21.47
CA LYS A 14 18.45 -2.29 20.06
C LYS A 14 18.41 -3.80 19.92
N MET A 15 17.45 -4.30 19.15
CA MET A 15 17.43 -5.68 18.68
C MET A 15 17.92 -5.70 17.24
N VAL A 16 18.92 -6.54 16.94
CA VAL A 16 19.46 -6.71 15.59
C VAL A 16 19.38 -8.19 15.24
N LEU A 17 18.62 -8.48 14.19
CA LEU A 17 18.59 -9.80 13.57
C LEU A 17 19.44 -9.74 12.30
N ARG A 18 20.44 -10.62 12.19
CA ARG A 18 21.37 -10.68 11.07
C ARG A 18 21.46 -12.10 10.53
N ARG A 19 21.51 -12.23 9.21
CA ARG A 19 21.90 -13.46 8.50
C ARG A 19 23.17 -13.20 7.70
N GLU A 20 24.01 -14.22 7.57
CA GLU A 20 25.27 -14.16 6.84
C GLU A 20 25.40 -15.38 5.91
N GLY A 21 25.97 -15.19 4.73
CA GLY A 21 26.15 -16.24 3.72
C GLY A 21 26.53 -15.66 2.36
N ASN A 22 26.99 -16.51 1.44
CA ASN A 22 27.17 -16.15 0.03
C ASN A 22 25.83 -16.32 -0.71
N ASP A 23 25.53 -15.45 -1.68
CA ASP A 23 24.29 -15.49 -2.48
C ASP A 23 23.01 -15.59 -1.62
N LEU A 24 22.95 -14.79 -0.55
CA LEU A 24 21.89 -14.85 0.46
C LEU A 24 20.66 -14.05 0.04
N THR A 25 19.52 -14.74 -0.12
CA THR A 25 18.19 -14.12 -0.15
C THR A 25 17.53 -14.25 1.22
N SER A 26 17.19 -13.12 1.85
CA SER A 26 16.58 -13.10 3.19
C SER A 26 15.35 -12.21 3.23
N HIS A 27 14.30 -12.71 3.88
CA HIS A 27 13.08 -11.98 4.19
C HIS A 27 12.89 -11.99 5.70
N PHE A 28 12.69 -10.81 6.27
CA PHE A 28 12.47 -10.65 7.70
C PHE A 28 11.02 -10.24 7.94
N VAL A 29 10.31 -11.04 8.74
CA VAL A 29 8.95 -10.73 9.20
C VAL A 29 9.04 -10.47 10.69
N THR A 30 8.41 -9.40 11.15
CA THR A 30 8.33 -9.05 12.57
C THR A 30 6.87 -8.88 12.95
N ALA A 31 6.43 -9.57 13.99
CA ALA A 31 5.17 -9.31 14.66
C ALA A 31 5.46 -8.60 15.98
N MET A 32 4.76 -7.50 16.24
CA MET A 32 4.85 -6.76 17.49
C MET A 32 3.48 -6.79 18.16
N GLU A 33 3.39 -7.42 19.32
CA GLU A 33 2.18 -7.49 20.12
C GLU A 33 2.29 -6.54 21.31
N PRO A 34 1.56 -5.41 21.32
CA PRO A 34 1.40 -4.62 22.53
C PRO A 34 0.41 -5.31 23.48
N TYR A 35 0.78 -5.44 24.75
CA TYR A 35 -0.09 -5.95 25.81
C TYR A 35 -0.01 -5.07 27.05
N ALA A 36 -1.07 -5.08 27.86
CA ALA A 36 -1.15 -4.27 29.07
C ALA A 36 -0.17 -4.76 30.15
N ASP A 37 0.19 -3.89 31.08
CA ASP A 37 1.01 -4.26 32.23
C ASP A 37 0.35 -5.40 33.03
N GLY A 38 1.14 -6.42 33.37
CA GLY A 38 0.67 -7.65 34.01
C GLY A 38 -0.14 -8.61 33.13
N ALA A 39 -0.37 -8.31 31.85
CA ALA A 39 -0.97 -9.25 30.91
C ALA A 39 0.08 -10.17 30.27
N ASN A 40 -0.34 -11.37 29.86
CA ASN A 40 0.48 -12.25 29.02
C ASN A 40 0.28 -11.92 27.53
N PRO A 41 1.31 -12.12 26.69
CA PRO A 41 1.14 -12.11 25.23
C PRO A 41 0.12 -13.18 24.82
N ARG A 42 -0.63 -12.89 23.75
CA ARG A 42 -1.66 -13.78 23.21
C ARG A 42 -1.18 -14.53 21.98
N ILE A 43 -0.18 -14.03 21.26
CA ILE A 43 0.37 -14.76 20.10
C ILE A 43 1.02 -16.05 20.60
N GLU A 44 0.44 -17.18 20.19
CA GLU A 44 0.90 -18.52 20.56
C GLU A 44 1.91 -19.07 19.55
N ASN A 45 1.69 -18.78 18.26
CA ASN A 45 2.53 -19.28 17.17
C ASN A 45 2.55 -18.34 15.97
N ILE A 46 3.71 -18.29 15.29
CA ILE A 46 3.88 -17.66 13.98
C ILE A 46 4.60 -18.66 13.09
N GLU A 47 3.92 -19.08 12.02
CA GLU A 47 4.42 -20.02 11.03
C GLU A 47 4.57 -19.30 9.69
N LYS A 48 5.73 -19.46 9.03
CA LYS A 48 5.87 -19.06 7.62
C LYS A 48 5.28 -20.17 6.75
N LEU A 49 4.35 -19.81 5.87
CA LEU A 49 3.78 -20.74 4.90
C LEU A 49 4.71 -20.87 3.68
N ALA A 50 4.77 -22.08 3.13
CA ALA A 50 5.54 -22.39 1.93
C ALA A 50 4.58 -22.46 0.73
N PRO A 51 4.54 -21.42 -0.13
CA PRO A 51 3.61 -21.40 -1.25
C PRO A 51 3.99 -22.40 -2.33
N ASP A 52 2.96 -22.99 -2.96
CA ASP A 52 3.09 -23.82 -4.15
C ASP A 52 3.41 -22.96 -5.39
N GLN A 53 2.90 -21.73 -5.40
CA GLN A 53 3.15 -20.75 -6.45
C GLN A 53 3.26 -19.35 -5.84
N ALA A 54 4.34 -18.63 -6.14
CA ALA A 54 4.50 -17.25 -5.72
C ALA A 54 5.57 -16.50 -6.53
N SER A 55 5.44 -15.18 -6.59
CA SER A 55 6.51 -14.30 -7.08
C SER A 55 7.72 -14.31 -6.14
N GLU A 56 8.90 -13.99 -6.67
CA GLU A 56 10.11 -13.86 -5.86
C GLU A 56 9.88 -12.80 -4.77
N GLY A 57 10.17 -13.19 -3.53
CA GLY A 57 10.01 -12.33 -2.36
C GLY A 57 8.59 -12.25 -1.77
N ALA A 58 7.65 -13.05 -2.28
CA ALA A 58 6.37 -13.26 -1.64
C ALA A 58 6.54 -13.87 -0.24
N ILE A 59 5.72 -13.41 0.69
CA ILE A 59 5.71 -13.89 2.08
C ILE A 59 4.28 -14.14 2.51
N ALA A 60 4.06 -15.31 3.11
CA ALA A 60 2.83 -15.64 3.80
C ALA A 60 3.15 -16.16 5.20
N VAL A 61 2.40 -15.68 6.18
CA VAL A 61 2.50 -16.11 7.57
C VAL A 61 1.14 -16.45 8.14
N LYS A 62 1.11 -17.45 8.99
CA LYS A 62 -0.03 -17.86 9.80
C LYS A 62 0.28 -17.53 11.26
N VAL A 63 -0.58 -16.74 11.88
CA VAL A 63 -0.44 -16.29 13.27
C VAL A 63 -1.62 -16.84 14.05
N THR A 64 -1.35 -17.59 15.12
CA THR A 64 -2.39 -18.25 15.93
C THR A 64 -2.41 -17.67 17.34
N TYR A 65 -3.61 -17.43 17.86
CA TYR A 65 -3.87 -16.96 19.22
C TYR A 65 -5.28 -17.36 19.66
N GLY A 66 -5.40 -18.28 20.61
CA GLY A 66 -6.67 -18.86 21.03
C GLY A 66 -7.40 -19.58 19.89
N ASP A 67 -8.66 -19.24 19.69
CA ASP A 67 -9.53 -19.75 18.61
C ASP A 67 -9.33 -19.02 17.27
N ILE A 68 -8.46 -18.00 17.23
CA ILE A 68 -8.20 -17.19 16.04
C ILE A 68 -6.92 -17.62 15.32
N THR A 69 -7.01 -17.65 14.00
CA THR A 69 -5.85 -17.74 13.12
C THR A 69 -5.93 -16.65 12.06
N ASP A 70 -4.93 -15.76 12.04
CA ASP A 70 -4.77 -14.76 10.99
C ASP A 70 -3.72 -15.25 9.98
N ILE A 71 -4.09 -15.25 8.70
CA ILE A 71 -3.18 -15.55 7.60
C ILE A 71 -2.95 -14.25 6.84
N ILE A 72 -1.68 -13.85 6.73
CA ILE A 72 -1.27 -12.60 6.09
C ILE A 72 -0.34 -12.94 4.94
N VAL A 73 -0.70 -12.48 3.74
CA VAL A 73 0.07 -12.67 2.51
C VAL A 73 0.47 -11.30 1.98
N SER A 74 1.75 -11.13 1.62
CA SER A 74 2.30 -9.92 1.02
C SER A 74 3.10 -10.29 -0.22
N LEU A 75 2.74 -9.69 -1.36
CA LEU A 75 3.36 -9.95 -2.65
C LEU A 75 4.05 -8.68 -3.18
N PRO A 76 5.33 -8.74 -3.56
CA PRO A 76 6.01 -7.60 -4.19
C PRO A 76 5.52 -7.37 -5.63
N ASP A 77 5.18 -8.45 -6.35
CA ASP A 77 4.56 -8.40 -7.67
C ASP A 77 3.13 -8.95 -7.60
N SER A 78 2.15 -8.07 -7.81
CA SER A 78 0.72 -8.40 -7.79
C SER A 78 0.19 -8.97 -9.09
N ASN A 79 1.01 -9.05 -10.15
CA ASN A 79 0.59 -9.61 -11.45
C ASN A 79 0.67 -11.15 -11.46
N GLN A 80 1.43 -11.74 -10.54
CA GLN A 80 1.53 -13.18 -10.39
C GLN A 80 0.56 -13.66 -9.33
N GLU A 81 -0.15 -14.74 -9.64
CA GLU A 81 -1.03 -15.39 -8.68
C GLU A 81 -0.21 -16.12 -7.62
N PHE A 82 -0.58 -15.92 -6.37
CA PHE A 82 -0.05 -16.62 -5.21
C PHE A 82 -0.98 -17.76 -4.82
N ILE A 83 -0.41 -18.93 -4.56
CA ILE A 83 -1.13 -20.14 -4.15
C ILE A 83 -0.40 -20.79 -2.97
N VAL A 84 -1.12 -21.06 -1.90
CA VAL A 84 -0.66 -21.91 -0.79
C VAL A 84 -1.84 -22.63 -0.19
N ASP A 85 -1.76 -23.95 -0.05
CA ASP A 85 -2.88 -24.77 0.42
C ASP A 85 -4.17 -24.49 -0.40
N ASP A 86 -5.26 -24.09 0.26
CA ASP A 86 -6.52 -23.69 -0.36
C ASP A 86 -6.69 -22.16 -0.46
N ILE A 87 -5.58 -21.41 -0.39
CA ILE A 87 -5.55 -19.95 -0.51
C ILE A 87 -5.06 -19.55 -1.88
N THR A 88 -5.74 -18.58 -2.48
CA THR A 88 -5.32 -17.94 -3.73
C THR A 88 -5.43 -16.43 -3.62
N LEU A 89 -4.39 -15.71 -4.06
CA LEU A 89 -4.37 -14.24 -4.09
C LEU A 89 -3.87 -13.74 -5.45
N LYS A 90 -4.62 -12.81 -6.04
CA LYS A 90 -4.19 -11.92 -7.11
C LYS A 90 -4.31 -10.49 -6.61
N GLY A 91 -3.23 -9.94 -6.09
CA GLY A 91 -3.19 -8.62 -5.45
C GLY A 91 -1.87 -8.34 -4.76
N LYS A 92 -1.78 -7.21 -4.05
CA LYS A 92 -0.58 -6.86 -3.28
C LYS A 92 -0.55 -7.51 -1.90
N MET A 93 -1.71 -7.56 -1.25
CA MET A 93 -1.83 -8.13 0.10
C MET A 93 -3.18 -8.79 0.28
N GLY A 94 -3.17 -9.88 1.05
CA GLY A 94 -4.37 -10.56 1.53
C GLY A 94 -4.27 -10.78 3.03
N MET A 95 -5.37 -10.56 3.75
CA MET A 95 -5.51 -10.99 5.14
C MET A 95 -6.77 -11.84 5.27
N ILE A 96 -6.66 -12.99 5.94
CA ILE A 96 -7.77 -13.90 6.20
C ILE A 96 -7.78 -14.17 7.70
N ARG A 97 -8.90 -13.90 8.35
CA ARG A 97 -9.15 -14.30 9.74
C ARG A 97 -10.01 -15.54 9.78
N LEU A 98 -9.52 -16.55 10.48
CA LEU A 98 -10.29 -17.73 10.85
C LEU A 98 -10.65 -17.65 12.32
N LYS A 99 -11.86 -18.09 12.67
CA LYS A 99 -12.27 -18.39 14.04
C LYS A 99 -12.80 -19.82 14.09
N ASP A 100 -12.26 -20.63 14.98
CA ASP A 100 -12.59 -22.07 15.06
C ASP A 100 -12.42 -22.79 13.70
N GLY A 101 -11.46 -22.33 12.89
CA GLY A 101 -11.18 -22.87 11.55
C GLY A 101 -12.03 -22.30 10.41
N GLU A 102 -13.08 -21.53 10.71
CA GLU A 102 -13.99 -20.95 9.74
C GLU A 102 -13.63 -19.51 9.39
N VAL A 103 -13.75 -19.15 8.10
CA VAL A 103 -13.48 -17.77 7.64
C VAL A 103 -14.47 -16.79 8.27
N GLN A 104 -13.94 -15.79 8.98
CA GLN A 104 -14.72 -14.69 9.57
C GLN A 104 -14.55 -13.39 8.79
N ASP A 105 -13.29 -13.05 8.49
CA ASP A 105 -12.95 -11.82 7.76
C ASP A 105 -11.94 -12.13 6.65
N MET A 106 -12.04 -11.37 5.56
CA MET A 106 -11.03 -11.34 4.51
C MET A 106 -10.84 -9.90 4.04
N TYR A 107 -9.61 -9.52 3.73
CA TYR A 107 -9.24 -8.21 3.19
C TYR A 107 -8.36 -8.41 1.97
N LEU A 108 -8.79 -7.89 0.83
CA LEU A 108 -8.05 -7.85 -0.43
C LEU A 108 -7.54 -6.42 -0.64
N VAL A 109 -6.23 -6.26 -0.86
CA VAL A 109 -5.61 -4.96 -1.13
C VAL A 109 -4.89 -4.98 -2.47
N GLY A 110 -5.21 -4.00 -3.31
CA GLY A 110 -4.50 -3.75 -4.57
C GLY A 110 -4.56 -4.93 -5.52
N GLY A 111 -5.73 -5.53 -5.68
CA GLY A 111 -5.91 -6.82 -6.36
C GLY A 111 -7.34 -7.12 -6.76
N THR A 112 -7.51 -8.22 -7.49
CA THR A 112 -8.78 -8.62 -8.11
C THR A 112 -9.42 -9.84 -7.45
N SER A 113 -8.66 -10.63 -6.69
CA SER A 113 -9.25 -11.77 -5.96
C SER A 113 -8.44 -12.21 -4.75
N LEU A 114 -9.13 -12.57 -3.67
CA LEU A 114 -8.61 -13.33 -2.54
C LEU A 114 -9.58 -14.47 -2.23
N LYS A 115 -9.08 -15.70 -2.12
CA LYS A 115 -9.89 -16.91 -1.89
C LYS A 115 -9.29 -17.78 -0.79
N LYS A 116 -10.15 -18.40 0.02
CA LYS A 116 -9.85 -19.48 0.99
C LYS A 116 -10.93 -20.55 0.88
N GLY A 117 -10.58 -21.73 0.38
CA GLY A 117 -11.55 -22.83 0.19
C GLY A 117 -12.71 -22.40 -0.71
N ASN A 118 -13.92 -22.26 -0.15
CA ASN A 118 -15.11 -21.84 -0.89
C ASN A 118 -15.49 -20.36 -0.72
N VAL A 119 -14.77 -19.61 0.13
CA VAL A 119 -15.04 -18.19 0.39
C VAL A 119 -14.08 -17.35 -0.44
N ALA A 120 -14.61 -16.31 -1.12
CA ALA A 120 -13.82 -15.44 -1.98
C ALA A 120 -14.32 -13.99 -1.96
N ILE A 121 -13.37 -13.08 -2.12
CA ILE A 121 -13.59 -11.67 -2.48
C ILE A 121 -13.11 -11.48 -3.92
N THR A 122 -13.87 -10.72 -4.70
CA THR A 122 -13.48 -10.28 -6.06
C THR A 122 -13.67 -8.78 -6.21
N ASP A 123 -12.83 -8.16 -7.04
CA ASP A 123 -12.83 -6.73 -7.31
C ASP A 123 -12.30 -6.45 -8.73
N GLU A 124 -12.55 -5.26 -9.28
CA GLU A 124 -11.95 -4.79 -10.54
C GLU A 124 -10.45 -4.51 -10.38
N GLY A 125 -10.02 -4.22 -9.15
CA GLY A 125 -8.63 -4.05 -8.78
C GLY A 125 -8.17 -2.59 -8.79
N PRO A 126 -6.84 -2.38 -8.80
CA PRO A 126 -6.24 -1.07 -8.60
C PRO A 126 -6.41 -0.18 -9.84
N VAL A 127 -6.88 1.05 -9.62
CA VAL A 127 -6.98 2.05 -10.69
C VAL A 127 -5.62 2.66 -10.94
N ASN A 128 -5.26 2.80 -12.22
CA ASN A 128 -4.02 3.41 -12.66
C ASN A 128 -4.24 4.23 -13.92
N GLY A 129 -3.38 5.20 -14.16
CA GLY A 129 -3.49 6.07 -15.32
C GLY A 129 -2.42 7.16 -15.35
N THR A 130 -2.62 8.11 -16.25
CA THR A 130 -1.72 9.26 -16.45
C THR A 130 -2.35 10.51 -15.86
N ILE A 131 -1.53 11.34 -15.20
CA ILE A 131 -1.92 12.68 -14.78
C ILE A 131 -1.76 13.61 -15.98
N MET A 132 -2.84 14.30 -16.32
CA MET A 132 -2.90 15.28 -17.42
C MET A 132 -2.82 16.72 -16.93
N GLY A 133 -3.07 16.94 -15.65
CA GLY A 133 -3.12 18.28 -15.10
C GLY A 133 -3.09 18.28 -13.58
N VAL A 134 -2.65 19.41 -13.03
CA VAL A 134 -2.53 19.63 -11.59
C VAL A 134 -3.14 20.97 -11.26
N LYS A 135 -4.12 20.99 -10.36
CA LYS A 135 -4.69 22.20 -9.76
C LYS A 135 -4.02 22.45 -8.42
N ARG A 136 -3.66 23.70 -8.15
CA ARG A 136 -2.98 24.13 -6.92
C ARG A 136 -3.62 25.40 -6.38
N GLN A 137 -4.11 25.33 -5.15
CA GLN A 137 -4.56 26.52 -4.43
C GLN A 137 -3.44 27.55 -4.25
N ALA A 138 -2.20 27.10 -4.08
CA ALA A 138 -1.04 27.98 -4.02
C ALA A 138 -0.78 28.77 -5.33
N ALA A 139 -1.27 28.27 -6.47
CA ALA A 139 -1.21 28.94 -7.77
C ALA A 139 -2.50 29.73 -8.10
N GLY A 140 -3.50 29.73 -7.21
CA GLY A 140 -4.76 30.45 -7.37
C GLY A 140 -5.95 29.61 -7.79
N ASP A 141 -5.80 28.28 -7.94
CA ASP A 141 -6.93 27.39 -8.21
C ASP A 141 -7.87 27.29 -7.00
N SER A 142 -9.12 26.88 -7.22
CA SER A 142 -10.10 26.70 -6.15
C SER A 142 -9.78 25.52 -5.23
N LYS A 143 -9.07 24.50 -5.72
CA LYS A 143 -8.76 23.24 -5.02
C LYS A 143 -7.38 22.70 -5.40
N ASN A 144 -6.84 21.83 -4.55
CA ASN A 144 -5.68 21.01 -4.87
C ASN A 144 -6.18 19.71 -5.48
N ALA A 145 -5.82 19.42 -6.74
CA ALA A 145 -6.36 18.26 -7.42
C ALA A 145 -5.46 17.74 -8.55
N PHE A 146 -5.69 16.48 -8.92
CA PHE A 146 -5.12 15.85 -10.10
C PHE A 146 -6.19 15.61 -11.15
N ILE A 147 -5.86 15.77 -12.42
CA ILE A 147 -6.76 15.57 -13.56
C ILE A 147 -6.31 14.33 -14.35
N THR A 148 -7.24 13.45 -14.70
CA THR A 148 -6.98 12.24 -15.49
C THR A 148 -8.20 11.81 -16.31
N GLU A 149 -7.98 11.10 -17.42
CA GLU A 149 -9.07 10.44 -18.17
C GLU A 149 -9.52 9.13 -17.52
N ALA A 150 -8.71 8.56 -16.62
CA ALA A 150 -9.04 7.31 -15.96
C ALA A 150 -10.30 7.47 -15.11
N SER A 151 -11.22 6.53 -15.24
CA SER A 151 -12.38 6.44 -14.35
C SER A 151 -11.91 6.02 -12.97
N VAL A 152 -12.18 6.84 -11.95
CA VAL A 152 -11.89 6.53 -10.56
C VAL A 152 -13.22 6.32 -9.84
N PRO A 153 -13.44 5.15 -9.20
CA PRO A 153 -14.68 4.86 -8.51
C PRO A 153 -14.81 5.68 -7.21
N ASP A 154 -16.05 5.92 -6.78
CA ASP A 154 -16.35 6.70 -5.56
C ASP A 154 -15.80 6.06 -4.28
N ASP A 155 -15.63 4.74 -4.26
CA ASP A 155 -15.03 4.00 -3.15
C ASP A 155 -13.50 4.23 -3.00
N ALA A 156 -12.89 4.95 -3.93
CA ALA A 156 -11.53 5.49 -3.77
C ALA A 156 -11.45 6.63 -2.74
N LEU A 157 -12.60 7.17 -2.30
CA LEU A 157 -12.64 8.25 -1.32
C LEU A 157 -11.94 7.84 -0.02
N GLY A 158 -11.00 8.66 0.44
CA GLY A 158 -10.20 8.39 1.64
C GLY A 158 -9.00 7.47 1.42
N ASN A 159 -8.90 6.80 0.26
CA ASN A 159 -7.70 6.05 -0.14
C ASN A 159 -6.56 7.01 -0.51
N THR A 160 -5.38 6.44 -0.74
CA THR A 160 -4.19 7.18 -1.15
C THR A 160 -3.97 7.03 -2.65
N ILE A 161 -3.92 8.15 -3.37
CA ILE A 161 -3.36 8.19 -4.72
C ILE A 161 -1.85 8.30 -4.63
N VAL A 162 -1.13 7.37 -5.27
CA VAL A 162 0.33 7.38 -5.38
C VAL A 162 0.72 7.88 -6.76
N ILE A 163 1.26 9.09 -6.82
CA ILE A 163 1.82 9.69 -8.03
C ILE A 163 3.23 9.16 -8.25
N THR A 164 3.57 8.76 -9.46
CA THR A 164 4.91 8.34 -9.88
C THR A 164 5.41 9.24 -10.99
N HIS A 165 6.54 9.92 -10.74
CA HIS A 165 7.20 10.77 -11.73
C HIS A 165 8.10 9.94 -12.67
N PRO A 166 8.48 10.44 -13.85
CA PRO A 166 9.33 9.72 -14.81
C PRO A 166 10.65 9.14 -14.27
N ASN A 167 11.18 9.68 -13.18
CA ASN A 167 12.38 9.16 -12.53
C ASN A 167 12.11 8.08 -11.45
N GLY A 168 10.87 7.61 -11.34
CA GLY A 168 10.44 6.59 -10.38
C GLY A 168 10.18 7.11 -8.95
N LYS A 169 10.37 8.40 -8.67
CA LYS A 169 10.02 8.96 -7.35
C LYS A 169 8.50 9.02 -7.19
N THR A 170 8.03 8.69 -5.99
CA THR A 170 6.61 8.66 -5.68
C THR A 170 6.20 9.64 -4.59
N HIS A 171 4.96 10.10 -4.66
CA HIS A 171 4.31 10.90 -3.60
C HIS A 171 2.88 10.39 -3.39
N GLY A 172 2.50 10.22 -2.12
CA GLY A 172 1.16 9.80 -1.74
C GLY A 172 0.30 10.97 -1.29
N TYR A 173 -0.94 11.02 -1.74
CA TYR A 173 -1.93 12.03 -1.36
C TYR A 173 -3.23 11.35 -0.96
N ARG A 174 -3.88 11.83 0.10
CA ARG A 174 -5.20 11.32 0.48
C ARG A 174 -6.28 11.92 -0.40
N ILE A 175 -7.14 11.07 -0.96
CA ILE A 175 -8.26 11.49 -1.82
C ILE A 175 -9.38 12.05 -0.95
N LYS A 176 -9.82 13.27 -1.27
CA LYS A 176 -10.89 14.00 -0.59
C LYS A 176 -12.22 13.97 -1.34
N SER A 177 -12.18 14.01 -2.67
CA SER A 177 -13.34 13.78 -3.52
C SER A 177 -12.88 13.35 -4.92
N VAL A 178 -13.81 12.76 -5.66
CA VAL A 178 -13.65 12.43 -7.07
C VAL A 178 -14.85 13.05 -7.78
N ASP A 179 -14.59 13.93 -8.73
CA ASP A 179 -15.61 14.65 -9.48
C ASP A 179 -15.30 14.55 -10.98
N ILE A 180 -16.32 14.73 -11.83
CA ILE A 180 -16.11 14.87 -13.28
C ILE A 180 -16.23 16.33 -13.67
N GLU A 181 -15.17 16.88 -14.27
CA GLU A 181 -15.14 18.25 -14.81
C GLU A 181 -14.64 18.19 -16.26
N ASP A 182 -15.39 18.81 -17.19
CA ASP A 182 -15.08 18.85 -18.63
C ASP A 182 -14.78 17.47 -19.26
N GLY A 183 -15.46 16.43 -18.76
CA GLY A 183 -15.31 15.04 -19.24
C GLY A 183 -14.10 14.29 -18.66
N ASN A 184 -13.31 14.93 -17.79
CA ASN A 184 -12.18 14.31 -17.10
C ASN A 184 -12.48 14.08 -15.61
N THR A 185 -11.82 13.09 -15.03
CA THR A 185 -11.83 12.85 -13.59
C THR A 185 -10.91 13.86 -12.89
N VAL A 186 -11.46 14.57 -11.92
CA VAL A 186 -10.76 15.49 -11.02
C VAL A 186 -10.73 14.89 -9.62
N ILE A 187 -9.53 14.52 -9.18
CA ILE A 187 -9.27 13.90 -7.90
C ILE A 187 -8.80 14.99 -6.94
N GLU A 188 -9.70 15.51 -6.09
CA GLU A 188 -9.34 16.48 -5.06
C GLU A 188 -8.55 15.79 -3.94
N ILE A 189 -7.47 16.42 -3.47
CA ILE A 189 -6.62 15.89 -2.41
C ILE A 189 -6.74 16.71 -1.13
N ASP A 190 -6.60 16.03 0.01
CA ASP A 190 -6.80 16.63 1.32
C ASP A 190 -5.51 17.20 1.92
N HIS A 191 -5.64 18.32 2.63
CA HIS A 191 -4.65 18.89 3.56
C HIS A 191 -3.21 19.13 3.05
N MET A 192 -2.94 19.05 1.74
CA MET A 192 -1.61 19.31 1.19
C MET A 192 -1.63 19.85 -0.24
N ASP A 193 -0.65 20.70 -0.57
CA ASP A 193 -0.38 21.14 -1.95
C ASP A 193 0.29 20.00 -2.74
N PRO A 194 -0.02 19.81 -4.03
CA PRO A 194 0.65 18.83 -4.88
C PRO A 194 2.18 18.99 -4.95
N GLY A 195 2.70 20.20 -4.73
CA GLY A 195 4.14 20.46 -4.71
C GLY A 195 4.83 20.42 -6.08
N PHE A 196 4.09 20.17 -7.15
CA PHE A 196 4.56 20.22 -8.54
C PHE A 196 3.46 20.78 -9.46
N SER A 197 3.85 21.36 -10.58
CA SER A 197 2.94 21.77 -11.65
C SER A 197 3.19 20.92 -12.91
N MET A 198 2.28 20.99 -13.86
CA MET A 198 2.42 20.38 -15.20
C MET A 198 2.11 21.44 -16.26
N ASP A 199 2.84 21.42 -17.37
CA ASP A 199 2.55 22.27 -18.53
C ASP A 199 1.71 21.53 -19.60
N GLU A 200 1.38 22.22 -20.69
CA GLU A 200 0.54 21.69 -21.78
C GLU A 200 1.18 20.51 -22.52
N ASP A 201 2.51 20.39 -22.48
CA ASP A 201 3.27 19.30 -23.09
C ASP A 201 3.37 18.07 -22.16
N GLY A 202 2.81 18.16 -20.95
CA GLY A 202 2.83 17.11 -19.94
C GLY A 202 4.14 17.01 -19.16
N GLU A 203 5.06 17.98 -19.31
CA GLU A 203 6.24 18.06 -18.46
C GLU A 203 5.85 18.53 -17.06
N SER A 204 6.38 17.86 -16.04
CA SER A 204 6.10 18.21 -14.65
C SER A 204 7.33 18.78 -13.96
N LYS A 205 7.13 19.72 -13.04
CA LYS A 205 8.22 20.34 -12.27
C LYS A 205 7.84 20.58 -10.82
N MET A 206 8.78 20.36 -9.90
CA MET A 206 8.58 20.73 -8.50
C MET A 206 8.54 22.25 -8.34
N GLU A 207 7.61 22.68 -7.51
CA GLU A 207 7.35 24.09 -7.19
C GLU A 207 8.12 24.54 -5.95
N PHE A 208 8.71 23.57 -5.24
CA PHE A 208 9.58 23.77 -4.09
C PHE A 208 10.92 23.06 -4.33
N PHE A 209 11.94 23.42 -3.54
CA PHE A 209 13.26 22.81 -3.62
C PHE A 209 13.14 21.27 -3.61
N PRO A 210 13.85 20.53 -4.49
CA PRO A 210 14.96 20.98 -5.34
C PRO A 210 14.58 21.46 -6.77
N PHE A 211 13.31 21.80 -7.04
CA PHE A 211 12.86 22.28 -8.36
C PHE A 211 13.18 21.31 -9.51
N THR A 212 13.10 20.00 -9.22
CA THR A 212 13.33 18.97 -10.23
C THR A 212 12.30 19.10 -11.34
N LYS A 213 12.75 18.96 -12.60
CA LYS A 213 11.88 18.87 -13.77
C LYS A 213 11.92 17.45 -14.32
N TRP A 214 10.80 17.03 -14.89
CA TRP A 214 10.63 15.72 -15.46
C TRP A 214 10.01 15.82 -16.85
N ILE A 215 10.61 15.09 -17.79
CA ILE A 215 10.10 14.92 -19.15
C ILE A 215 9.52 13.50 -19.23
N GLY A 216 8.29 13.40 -19.71
CA GLY A 216 7.56 12.13 -19.83
C GLY A 216 6.38 12.03 -18.87
N ALA A 217 5.61 10.95 -19.01
CA ALA A 217 4.35 10.78 -18.31
C ALA A 217 4.54 10.69 -16.78
N THR A 218 3.80 11.53 -16.08
CA THR A 218 3.55 11.36 -14.64
C THR A 218 2.33 10.46 -14.49
N THR A 219 2.48 9.32 -13.82
CA THR A 219 1.40 8.33 -13.66
C THR A 219 0.89 8.29 -12.24
N PHE A 220 -0.23 7.62 -12.02
CA PHE A 220 -0.75 7.36 -10.70
C PHE A 220 -1.22 5.92 -10.53
N ARG A 221 -1.36 5.53 -9.26
CA ARG A 221 -2.03 4.31 -8.86
C ARG A 221 -2.80 4.51 -7.56
N ILE A 222 -4.01 3.97 -7.51
CA ILE A 222 -4.87 3.90 -6.32
C ILE A 222 -5.12 2.40 -6.08
N GLU A 223 -4.72 1.90 -4.92
CA GLU A 223 -5.07 0.53 -4.54
C GLU A 223 -6.53 0.48 -4.12
N ASN A 224 -7.25 -0.55 -4.56
CA ASN A 224 -8.54 -0.91 -3.99
C ASN A 224 -8.34 -1.62 -2.65
N LEU A 225 -9.35 -1.52 -1.78
CA LEU A 225 -9.45 -2.26 -0.52
C LEU A 225 -10.85 -2.85 -0.48
N LYS A 226 -10.95 -4.18 -0.43
CA LYS A 226 -12.23 -4.87 -0.35
C LYS A 226 -12.27 -5.81 0.84
N GLN A 227 -13.31 -5.69 1.66
CA GLN A 227 -13.59 -6.61 2.75
C GLN A 227 -14.72 -7.57 2.37
N LEU A 228 -14.74 -8.75 2.97
CA LEU A 228 -15.75 -9.80 2.71
C LEU A 228 -17.20 -9.34 2.94
N ASN A 229 -17.42 -8.39 3.85
CA ASN A 229 -18.73 -7.93 4.28
C ASN A 229 -19.05 -6.48 3.86
N ASP A 230 -18.29 -5.91 2.91
CA ASP A 230 -18.52 -4.57 2.35
C ASP A 230 -19.47 -4.57 1.14
#